data_AF-A0A256WRZ8-F1
#
_entry.id   AF-A0A256WRZ8-F1
#
_cell.length_a   1.000
_cell.length_b   1.000
_cell.length_c   1.000
_cell.angle_alpha   90.00
_cell.angle_beta   90.00
_cell.angle_gamma   90.00
#
_symmetry.space_group_name_H-M   'P 1'
#
loop_
_entity.id
_entity.type
_entity.pdbx_description
1 polymer ?
#
loop_
_entity_poly.entity_id
_entity_poly.type
_entity_poly.pdbx_seq_one_letter_code
_entity_poly.pdbx_strand_id
1 'polypeptide(L)'
;MLASIGIKGTSTAAYSLKSLKLKFDETIDNTQHTIIMPSKHLPNHHFNKIKKISLRNSGNDFHGSFIKDISYTQLAIDMGLDLELTYNRDVEVFVNSNFYGLMHLRTEKSDGAISNLLQVKKKDVNIIKINHLGDGQEEIEFKDGDKEILQNLVDQVQSGNTAELLQLIDINSFMDYIAYENFIGNSDWPFNNVQLYSVADGRFRFFLYDLDFAGTRDLFFAEDHNKQGFLYHMYQALMQDPEFSQKLIQRNKEIYHKATYENFEAIINDNANRIENEIVYNISKYQVPSSRVVWYYEIEKVLNQFQSRRSAYAKHYNL
;
A
#
# COMPACT_ATOMS: atom_id res chain seq x y z
N MET A 1 1.01 -24.54 -18.66
CA MET A 1 0.68 -23.36 -17.85
C MET A 1 0.26 -22.24 -18.79
N LEU A 2 -0.99 -21.84 -18.70
CA LEU A 2 -1.54 -20.71 -19.45
C LEU A 2 -1.86 -19.58 -18.47
N ALA A 3 -1.84 -18.34 -18.96
CA ALA A 3 -2.26 -17.18 -18.19
C ALA A 3 -3.24 -16.34 -19.00
N SER A 4 -4.33 -15.90 -18.37
CA SER A 4 -5.15 -14.83 -18.93
C SER A 4 -4.53 -13.48 -18.57
N ILE A 5 -4.43 -12.59 -19.53
CA ILE A 5 -3.95 -11.22 -19.37
C ILE A 5 -5.11 -10.24 -19.50
N GLY A 6 -5.09 -9.16 -18.72
CA GLY A 6 -6.02 -8.05 -18.86
C GLY A 6 -5.42 -6.74 -18.39
N ILE A 7 -6.08 -5.63 -18.73
CA ILE A 7 -5.71 -4.31 -18.22
C ILE A 7 -6.15 -4.18 -16.75
N LYS A 8 -5.35 -3.50 -15.94
CA LYS A 8 -5.62 -3.18 -14.53
C LYS A 8 -5.57 -1.66 -14.32
N GLY A 9 -6.38 -1.18 -13.39
CA GLY A 9 -6.49 0.24 -13.04
C GLY A 9 -7.84 0.84 -13.45
N THR A 10 -8.12 2.02 -12.91
CA THR A 10 -9.25 2.87 -13.29
C THR A 10 -8.72 4.01 -14.17
N SER A 11 -8.43 5.18 -13.60
CA SER A 11 -7.91 6.34 -14.33
C SER A 11 -6.59 6.04 -15.04
N THR A 12 -5.68 5.30 -14.40
CA THR A 12 -4.36 4.95 -14.97
C THR A 12 -4.43 3.92 -16.11
N ALA A 13 -5.59 3.28 -16.34
CA ALA A 13 -5.79 2.45 -17.52
C ALA A 13 -5.76 3.26 -18.83
N ALA A 14 -5.95 4.58 -18.74
CA ALA A 14 -5.84 5.50 -19.87
C ALA A 14 -4.38 5.77 -20.30
N TYR A 15 -3.38 5.50 -19.45
CA TYR A 15 -1.98 5.77 -19.76
C TYR A 15 -1.48 4.96 -20.96
N SER A 16 -0.43 5.48 -21.59
CA SER A 16 0.20 4.91 -22.78
C SER A 16 0.82 3.54 -22.49
N LEU A 17 1.49 3.39 -21.35
CA LEU A 17 1.86 2.09 -20.78
C LEU A 17 0.76 1.62 -19.83
N LYS A 18 0.00 0.60 -20.19
CA LYS A 18 -1.10 0.09 -19.34
C LYS A 18 -0.57 -0.91 -18.33
N SER A 19 -1.00 -0.77 -17.08
CA SER A 19 -0.84 -1.82 -16.08
C SER A 19 -1.57 -3.10 -16.51
N LEU A 20 -0.94 -4.25 -16.27
CA LEU A 20 -1.46 -5.56 -16.65
C LEU A 20 -1.77 -6.39 -15.39
N LYS A 21 -2.83 -7.20 -15.45
CA LYS A 21 -3.11 -8.27 -14.49
C LYS A 21 -2.94 -9.61 -15.20
N LEU A 22 -2.24 -10.53 -14.56
CA LEU A 22 -2.11 -11.91 -15.03
C LEU A 22 -2.79 -12.83 -14.01
N LYS A 23 -3.60 -13.76 -14.52
CA LYS A 23 -4.20 -14.83 -13.74
C LYS A 23 -3.83 -16.15 -14.40
N PHE A 24 -3.09 -16.98 -13.66
CA PHE A 24 -2.69 -18.30 -14.12
C PHE A 24 -3.87 -19.28 -14.05
N ASP A 25 -3.94 -20.19 -15.03
CA ASP A 25 -4.93 -21.27 -15.09
C ASP A 25 -4.84 -22.21 -13.89
N GLU A 26 -3.63 -22.44 -13.40
CA GLU A 26 -3.27 -23.21 -12.20
C GLU A 26 -2.58 -22.34 -11.14
N THR A 27 -2.51 -22.80 -9.90
CA THR A 27 -1.73 -22.11 -8.86
C THR A 27 -0.28 -22.53 -9.02
N ILE A 28 0.61 -21.56 -9.21
CA ILE A 28 2.03 -21.78 -9.39
C ILE A 28 2.68 -22.10 -8.05
N ASP A 29 3.51 -23.15 -8.02
CA ASP A 29 4.49 -23.37 -6.97
C ASP A 29 5.68 -22.42 -7.17
N ASN A 30 5.67 -21.32 -6.43
CA ASN A 30 6.68 -20.28 -6.55
C ASN A 30 8.03 -20.68 -5.91
N THR A 31 8.08 -21.77 -5.14
CA THR A 31 9.35 -22.29 -4.61
C THR A 31 10.24 -22.84 -5.73
N GLN A 32 9.62 -23.29 -6.83
CA GLN A 32 10.28 -23.79 -8.02
C GLN A 32 10.60 -22.66 -9.02
N HIS A 33 9.65 -21.73 -9.19
CA HIS A 33 9.68 -20.76 -10.29
C HIS A 33 10.19 -19.37 -9.91
N THR A 34 10.26 -19.05 -8.62
CA THR A 34 10.83 -17.80 -8.08
C THR A 34 10.33 -16.52 -8.79
N ILE A 35 9.05 -16.50 -9.17
CA ILE A 35 8.39 -15.34 -9.81
C ILE A 35 8.57 -14.10 -8.93
N ILE A 36 8.26 -14.23 -7.64
CA ILE A 36 8.56 -13.19 -6.64
C ILE A 36 8.98 -13.84 -5.32
N MET A 37 10.24 -13.63 -4.93
CA MET A 37 10.83 -14.14 -3.69
C MET A 37 11.67 -13.01 -3.10
N PRO A 38 11.05 -12.07 -2.37
CA PRO A 38 11.77 -10.93 -1.81
C PRO A 38 12.78 -11.40 -0.77
N SER A 39 13.99 -10.82 -0.79
CA SER A 39 15.05 -11.14 0.18
C SER A 39 14.70 -10.70 1.60
N LYS A 40 13.87 -9.66 1.72
CA LYS A 40 13.33 -9.16 2.98
C LYS A 40 11.82 -9.07 2.90
N HIS A 41 11.16 -9.57 3.93
CA HIS A 41 9.71 -9.53 4.07
C HIS A 41 9.30 -9.42 5.53
N LEU A 42 8.04 -9.08 5.76
CA LEU A 42 7.49 -9.00 7.10
C LEU A 42 7.25 -10.42 7.65
N PRO A 43 7.19 -10.59 8.99
CA PRO A 43 6.93 -11.89 9.60
C PRO A 43 5.62 -12.52 9.09
N ASN A 44 5.59 -13.85 9.01
CA ASN A 44 4.40 -14.63 8.63
C ASN A 44 3.86 -14.36 7.21
N HIS A 45 4.63 -13.68 6.35
CA HIS A 45 4.32 -13.51 4.93
C HIS A 45 4.97 -14.61 4.10
N HIS A 46 4.15 -15.31 3.32
CA HIS A 46 4.55 -16.47 2.53
C HIS A 46 4.35 -16.23 1.03
N PHE A 47 5.27 -16.77 0.24
CA PHE A 47 5.29 -16.56 -1.22
C PHE A 47 5.19 -17.84 -2.01
N ASN A 48 4.99 -19.00 -1.36
CA ASN A 48 5.10 -20.33 -1.98
C ASN A 48 4.07 -20.56 -3.11
N LYS A 49 2.95 -19.82 -3.12
CA LYS A 49 1.85 -20.02 -4.06
C LYS A 49 1.45 -18.72 -4.74
N ILE A 50 1.38 -18.74 -6.07
CA ILE A 50 0.98 -17.59 -6.88
C ILE A 50 -0.12 -17.99 -7.84
N LYS A 51 -1.25 -17.29 -7.78
CA LYS A 51 -2.36 -17.45 -8.73
C LYS A 51 -2.58 -16.23 -9.62
N LYS A 52 -2.28 -15.05 -9.09
CA LYS A 52 -2.43 -13.76 -9.75
C LYS A 52 -1.24 -12.88 -9.41
N ILE A 53 -0.80 -12.11 -10.39
CA ILE A 53 0.18 -11.04 -10.23
C ILE A 53 -0.30 -9.81 -11.03
N SER A 54 0.25 -8.65 -10.72
CA SER A 54 0.15 -7.50 -11.61
C SER A 54 1.51 -7.04 -12.08
N LEU A 55 1.53 -6.44 -13.27
CA LEU A 55 2.64 -5.67 -13.79
C LEU A 55 2.14 -4.22 -13.74
N ARG A 56 2.65 -3.44 -12.78
CA ARG A 56 2.21 -2.05 -12.56
C ARG A 56 3.18 -1.08 -13.20
N ASN A 57 2.64 -0.11 -13.93
CA ASN A 57 3.37 1.01 -14.55
C ASN A 57 3.68 2.15 -13.56
N SER A 58 3.80 1.86 -12.26
CA SER A 58 3.93 2.85 -11.17
C SER A 58 2.72 3.74 -10.89
N GLY A 59 1.58 3.51 -11.54
CA GLY A 59 0.34 4.22 -11.19
C GLY A 59 0.44 5.72 -11.43
N ASN A 60 0.02 6.55 -10.47
CA ASN A 60 0.09 8.01 -10.62
C ASN A 60 1.53 8.54 -10.68
N ASP A 61 2.49 7.77 -10.15
CA ASP A 61 3.93 8.05 -10.29
C ASP A 61 4.51 7.60 -11.65
N PHE A 62 3.65 7.17 -12.61
CA PHE A 62 4.07 6.82 -13.97
C PHE A 62 4.85 7.97 -14.64
N HIS A 63 4.41 9.21 -14.43
CA HIS A 63 5.06 10.41 -14.96
C HIS A 63 6.18 10.97 -14.09
N GLY A 64 6.37 10.41 -12.90
CA GLY A 64 7.29 10.90 -11.88
C GLY A 64 8.57 10.07 -11.81
N SER A 65 8.86 9.59 -10.61
CA SER A 65 10.10 8.85 -10.32
C SER A 65 10.05 7.39 -10.77
N PHE A 66 8.86 6.88 -11.08
CA PHE A 66 8.58 5.47 -11.34
C PHE A 66 8.85 4.52 -10.16
N ILE A 67 9.43 4.97 -9.05
CA ILE A 67 9.86 4.13 -7.91
C ILE A 67 9.19 4.52 -6.59
N LYS A 68 8.38 5.57 -6.55
CA LYS A 68 7.88 6.16 -5.31
C LYS A 68 7.14 5.17 -4.43
N ASP A 69 6.12 4.51 -4.98
CA ASP A 69 5.27 3.56 -4.27
C ASP A 69 6.05 2.33 -3.76
N ILE A 70 6.99 1.80 -4.57
CA ILE A 70 7.82 0.67 -4.15
C ILE A 70 8.81 1.08 -3.06
N SER A 71 9.30 2.33 -3.07
CA SER A 71 10.22 2.85 -2.04
C SER A 71 9.52 3.06 -0.71
N TYR A 72 8.31 3.62 -0.68
CA TYR A 72 7.52 3.71 0.55
C TYR A 72 7.11 2.31 1.05
N THR A 73 6.71 1.40 0.16
CA THR A 73 6.44 0.01 0.57
C THR A 73 7.68 -0.66 1.18
N GLN A 74 8.86 -0.47 0.58
CA GLN A 74 10.12 -1.01 1.10
C GLN A 74 10.47 -0.40 2.46
N LEU A 75 10.23 0.90 2.67
CA LEU A 75 10.43 1.54 3.97
C LEU A 75 9.57 0.89 5.08
N ALA A 76 8.30 0.59 4.80
CA ALA A 76 7.44 -0.13 5.74
C ALA A 76 7.97 -1.53 6.07
N ILE A 77 8.44 -2.27 5.05
CA ILE A 77 9.09 -3.58 5.23
C ILE A 77 10.36 -3.42 6.09
N ASP A 78 11.15 -2.39 5.82
CA ASP A 78 12.45 -2.19 6.47
C ASP A 78 12.32 -1.85 7.95
N MET A 79 11.26 -1.12 8.31
CA MET A 79 10.89 -0.77 9.68
C MET A 79 10.28 -1.93 10.47
N GLY A 80 9.90 -3.02 9.78
CA GLY A 80 9.25 -4.18 10.39
C GLY A 80 7.85 -3.84 10.91
N LEU A 81 7.05 -3.11 10.15
CA LEU A 81 5.68 -2.77 10.54
C LEU A 81 4.78 -4.02 10.59
N ASP A 82 3.84 -4.05 11.52
CA ASP A 82 2.87 -5.12 11.72
C ASP A 82 1.68 -4.98 10.74
N LEU A 83 1.96 -5.14 9.45
CA LEU A 83 1.02 -4.87 8.36
C LEU A 83 1.11 -5.93 7.26
N GLU A 84 0.00 -6.11 6.55
CA GLU A 84 -0.02 -6.83 5.28
C GLU A 84 0.17 -5.85 4.12
N LEU A 85 0.95 -6.23 3.11
CA LEU A 85 1.29 -5.35 1.98
C LEU A 85 1.64 -6.14 0.71
N THR A 86 1.79 -5.44 -0.40
CA THR A 86 2.26 -6.06 -1.65
C THR A 86 3.78 -6.06 -1.75
N TYR A 87 4.33 -7.16 -2.26
CA TYR A 87 5.74 -7.27 -2.61
C TYR A 87 5.92 -7.00 -4.10
N ASN A 88 7.10 -6.51 -4.47
CA ASN A 88 7.40 -6.16 -5.85
C ASN A 88 8.80 -6.62 -6.31
N ARG A 89 9.00 -6.62 -7.63
CA ARG A 89 10.31 -6.63 -8.29
C ARG A 89 10.20 -5.91 -9.64
N ASP A 90 11.28 -5.28 -10.07
CA ASP A 90 11.39 -4.63 -11.36
C ASP A 90 11.47 -5.69 -12.49
N VAL A 91 10.76 -5.48 -13.60
CA VAL A 91 10.77 -6.36 -14.78
C VAL A 91 10.63 -5.59 -16.09
N GLU A 92 11.30 -6.06 -17.13
CA GLU A 92 11.03 -5.67 -18.51
C GLU A 92 9.95 -6.61 -19.09
N VAL A 93 8.89 -6.02 -19.62
CA VAL A 93 7.76 -6.78 -20.17
C VAL A 93 7.82 -6.75 -21.68
N PHE A 94 7.65 -7.90 -22.32
CA PHE A 94 7.54 -8.03 -23.78
C PHE A 94 6.19 -8.65 -24.15
N VAL A 95 5.52 -8.09 -25.15
CA VAL A 95 4.27 -8.62 -25.71
C VAL A 95 4.47 -8.87 -27.19
N ASN A 96 4.26 -10.11 -27.64
CA ASN A 96 4.54 -10.55 -29.02
C ASN A 96 5.95 -10.15 -29.49
N SER A 97 6.97 -10.45 -28.67
CA SER A 97 8.38 -10.12 -28.91
C SER A 97 8.72 -8.62 -29.02
N ASN A 98 7.77 -7.72 -28.74
CA ASN A 98 8.01 -6.29 -28.70
C ASN A 98 8.10 -5.82 -27.26
N PHE A 99 9.10 -4.97 -26.95
CA PHE A 99 9.20 -4.33 -25.65
C PHE A 99 7.89 -3.62 -25.36
N TYR A 100 7.22 -4.04 -24.30
CA TYR A 100 5.99 -3.43 -23.81
C TYR A 100 6.36 -2.30 -22.86
N GLY A 101 7.07 -2.57 -21.77
CA GLY A 101 7.57 -1.54 -20.87
C GLY A 101 8.35 -2.12 -19.69
N LEU A 102 9.18 -1.29 -19.07
CA LEU A 102 9.66 -1.50 -17.70
C LEU A 102 8.46 -1.33 -16.76
N MET A 103 8.25 -2.29 -15.86
CA MET A 103 7.10 -2.34 -14.94
C MET A 103 7.49 -3.01 -13.62
N HIS A 104 6.65 -2.82 -12.61
CA HIS A 104 6.77 -3.51 -11.32
C HIS A 104 5.90 -4.76 -11.30
N LEU A 105 6.50 -5.95 -11.28
CA LEU A 105 5.77 -7.18 -10.97
C LEU A 105 5.42 -7.17 -9.49
N ARG A 106 4.14 -7.39 -9.15
CA ARG A 106 3.64 -7.34 -7.78
C ARG A 106 2.78 -8.52 -7.37
N THR A 107 2.85 -8.88 -6.09
CA THR A 107 1.81 -9.68 -5.45
C THR A 107 0.49 -8.89 -5.42
N GLU A 108 -0.62 -9.62 -5.30
CA GLU A 108 -1.96 -9.06 -5.27
C GLU A 108 -2.50 -8.94 -3.83
N LYS A 109 -3.60 -8.20 -3.67
CA LYS A 109 -4.29 -7.97 -2.38
C LYS A 109 -5.72 -8.54 -2.33
N SER A 110 -6.03 -9.48 -3.22
CA SER A 110 -7.33 -10.17 -3.23
C SER A 110 -7.39 -11.27 -2.16
N ASP A 111 -8.60 -11.71 -1.80
CA ASP A 111 -8.91 -12.94 -1.06
C ASP A 111 -7.89 -14.09 -1.19
N GLY A 112 -7.67 -14.59 -2.41
CA GLY A 112 -6.74 -15.69 -2.67
C GLY A 112 -5.28 -15.31 -2.52
N ALA A 113 -4.94 -14.03 -2.66
CA ALA A 113 -3.58 -13.54 -2.46
C ALA A 113 -3.27 -13.41 -0.97
N ILE A 114 -4.20 -12.85 -0.17
CA ILE A 114 -4.11 -12.82 1.29
C ILE A 114 -4.08 -14.24 1.86
N SER A 115 -4.94 -15.12 1.37
CA SER A 115 -4.94 -16.54 1.74
C SER A 115 -3.59 -17.22 1.50
N ASN A 116 -2.95 -16.96 0.36
CA ASN A 116 -1.62 -17.50 0.09
C ASN A 116 -0.55 -16.83 0.96
N LEU A 117 -0.63 -15.51 1.16
CA LEU A 117 0.31 -14.73 1.97
C LEU A 117 0.35 -15.23 3.41
N LEU A 118 -0.82 -15.55 4.00
CA LEU A 118 -0.96 -15.96 5.40
C LEU A 118 -1.08 -17.48 5.59
N GLN A 119 -1.06 -18.27 4.51
CA GLN A 119 -1.29 -19.71 4.51
C GLN A 119 -2.62 -20.16 5.17
N VAL A 120 -3.66 -19.35 5.04
CA VAL A 120 -5.01 -19.63 5.55
C VAL A 120 -5.93 -20.10 4.43
N LYS A 121 -7.09 -20.67 4.76
CA LYS A 121 -8.06 -21.07 3.72
C LYS A 121 -8.72 -19.82 3.14
N LYS A 122 -8.81 -19.79 1.81
CA LYS A 122 -9.44 -18.70 1.07
C LYS A 122 -10.84 -18.33 1.57
N LYS A 123 -11.67 -19.34 1.88
CA LYS A 123 -13.05 -19.15 2.35
C LYS A 123 -13.16 -18.52 3.74
N ASP A 124 -12.05 -18.48 4.49
CA ASP A 124 -12.01 -17.89 5.83
C ASP A 124 -11.56 -16.41 5.74
N VAL A 125 -11.20 -15.89 4.55
CA VAL A 125 -10.74 -14.50 4.41
C VAL A 125 -11.93 -13.57 4.19
N ASN A 126 -12.13 -12.62 5.10
CA ASN A 126 -13.12 -11.54 4.97
C ASN A 126 -12.42 -10.25 4.57
N ILE A 127 -12.98 -9.49 3.62
CA ILE A 127 -12.37 -8.24 3.13
C ILE A 127 -13.42 -7.14 3.03
N ILE A 128 -13.11 -6.00 3.63
CA ILE A 128 -13.82 -4.74 3.49
C ILE A 128 -12.91 -3.72 2.82
N LYS A 129 -13.46 -2.92 1.92
CA LYS A 129 -12.73 -1.84 1.25
C LYS A 129 -13.52 -0.55 1.36
N ILE A 130 -12.82 0.55 1.64
CA ILE A 130 -13.40 1.89 1.59
C ILE A 130 -13.01 2.51 0.25
N ASN A 131 -14.01 2.91 -0.53
CA ASN A 131 -13.86 3.56 -1.83
C ASN A 131 -14.31 5.01 -1.73
N HIS A 132 -13.58 5.93 -2.36
CA HIS A 132 -14.02 7.31 -2.45
C HIS A 132 -15.04 7.49 -3.58
N LEU A 133 -16.15 8.16 -3.28
CA LEU A 133 -17.22 8.45 -4.24
C LEU A 133 -17.19 9.89 -4.79
N GLY A 134 -16.33 10.76 -4.27
CA GLY A 134 -16.35 12.20 -4.54
C GLY A 134 -17.08 13.00 -3.45
N ASP A 135 -16.87 14.32 -3.41
CA ASP A 135 -17.58 15.26 -2.52
C ASP A 135 -17.58 14.87 -1.02
N GLY A 136 -16.49 14.23 -0.58
CA GLY A 136 -16.33 13.77 0.81
C GLY A 136 -17.13 12.52 1.17
N GLN A 137 -17.78 11.87 0.21
CA GLN A 137 -18.51 10.61 0.39
C GLN A 137 -17.61 9.40 0.16
N GLU A 138 -17.96 8.30 0.82
CA GLU A 138 -17.30 7.01 0.71
C GLU A 138 -18.32 5.88 0.59
N GLU A 139 -17.90 4.81 -0.07
CA GLU A 139 -18.62 3.54 -0.15
C GLU A 139 -17.85 2.48 0.63
N ILE A 140 -18.59 1.77 1.48
CA ILE A 140 -18.08 0.58 2.16
C ILE A 140 -18.43 -0.63 1.31
N GLU A 141 -17.42 -1.25 0.70
CA GLU A 141 -17.56 -2.43 -0.14
C GLU A 141 -17.22 -3.70 0.64
N PHE A 142 -18.18 -4.61 0.77
CA PHE A 142 -17.95 -5.98 1.26
C PHE A 142 -17.40 -6.84 0.13
N LYS A 143 -16.07 -6.82 0.00
CA LYS A 143 -15.36 -7.34 -1.16
C LYS A 143 -15.30 -8.88 -1.19
N ASP A 144 -15.19 -9.52 -0.03
CA ASP A 144 -15.22 -10.98 0.11
C ASP A 144 -15.52 -11.42 1.56
N GLY A 145 -15.96 -12.66 1.74
CA GLY A 145 -16.16 -13.29 3.06
C GLY A 145 -17.57 -13.20 3.64
N ASP A 146 -17.66 -13.41 4.95
CA ASP A 146 -18.91 -13.44 5.72
C ASP A 146 -19.46 -12.04 5.96
N LYS A 147 -20.67 -11.80 5.43
CA LYS A 147 -21.34 -10.50 5.52
C LYS A 147 -21.72 -10.12 6.94
N GLU A 148 -22.00 -11.08 7.83
CA GLU A 148 -22.38 -10.78 9.22
C GLU A 148 -21.17 -10.25 9.99
N ILE A 149 -19.99 -10.86 9.79
CA ILE A 149 -18.72 -10.40 10.38
C ILE A 149 -18.38 -8.99 9.88
N LEU A 150 -18.48 -8.77 8.57
CA LEU A 150 -18.21 -7.45 7.97
C LEU A 150 -19.21 -6.39 8.42
N GLN A 151 -20.50 -6.73 8.49
CA GLN A 151 -21.54 -5.82 8.94
C GLN A 151 -21.37 -5.46 10.41
N ASN A 152 -21.02 -6.42 11.28
CA ASN A 152 -20.76 -6.14 12.68
C ASN A 152 -19.64 -5.10 12.84
N LEU A 153 -18.53 -5.21 12.09
CA LEU A 153 -17.49 -4.19 12.11
C LEU A 153 -18.03 -2.81 11.74
N VAL A 154 -18.83 -2.71 10.67
CA VAL A 154 -19.43 -1.45 10.24
C VAL A 154 -20.32 -0.86 11.33
N ASP A 155 -21.18 -1.68 11.93
CA ASP A 155 -22.10 -1.25 12.97
C ASP A 155 -21.35 -0.71 14.19
N GLN A 156 -20.28 -1.38 14.65
CA GLN A 156 -19.49 -0.92 15.79
C GLN A 156 -18.70 0.37 15.51
N VAL A 157 -18.23 0.55 14.27
CA VAL A 157 -17.59 1.81 13.85
C VAL A 157 -18.62 2.95 13.84
N GLN A 158 -19.80 2.71 13.27
CA GLN A 158 -20.88 3.70 13.20
C GLN A 158 -21.43 4.08 14.58
N SER A 159 -21.56 3.11 15.48
CA SER A 159 -22.00 3.37 16.85
C SER A 159 -20.91 3.99 17.73
N GLY A 160 -19.65 4.01 17.27
CA GLY A 160 -18.51 4.49 18.04
C GLY A 160 -18.24 3.66 19.30
N ASN A 161 -18.51 2.36 19.27
CA ASN A 161 -18.39 1.49 20.45
C ASN A 161 -16.93 1.09 20.67
N THR A 162 -16.20 1.88 21.45
CA THR A 162 -14.77 1.67 21.74
C THR A 162 -14.47 0.27 22.28
N ALA A 163 -15.29 -0.26 23.19
CA ALA A 163 -15.04 -1.56 23.82
C ALA A 163 -15.12 -2.72 22.82
N GLU A 164 -16.09 -2.68 21.92
CA GLU A 164 -16.22 -3.69 20.85
C GLU A 164 -15.13 -3.53 19.79
N LEU A 165 -14.79 -2.30 19.41
CA LEU A 165 -13.72 -2.05 18.45
C LEU A 165 -12.35 -2.55 18.95
N LEU A 166 -12.06 -2.43 20.25
CA LEU A 166 -10.85 -3.00 20.87
C LEU A 166 -10.80 -4.54 20.79
N GLN A 167 -11.94 -5.21 20.63
CA GLN A 167 -12.01 -6.67 20.44
C GLN A 167 -11.94 -7.06 18.96
N LEU A 168 -12.56 -6.27 18.08
CA LEU A 168 -12.65 -6.54 16.65
C LEU A 168 -11.40 -6.15 15.86
N ILE A 169 -10.64 -5.15 16.30
CA ILE A 169 -9.47 -4.63 15.57
C ILE A 169 -8.18 -5.16 16.17
N ASP A 170 -7.24 -5.55 15.32
CA ASP A 170 -5.85 -5.74 15.73
C ASP A 170 -5.21 -4.36 15.95
N ILE A 171 -5.09 -3.99 17.23
CA ILE A 171 -4.63 -2.67 17.63
C ILE A 171 -3.20 -2.38 17.21
N ASN A 172 -2.32 -3.38 17.13
CA ASN A 172 -0.96 -3.15 16.66
C ASN A 172 -0.94 -2.83 15.17
N SER A 173 -1.67 -3.62 14.38
CA SER A 173 -1.83 -3.37 12.94
C SER A 173 -2.47 -2.02 12.66
N PHE A 174 -3.52 -1.65 13.42
CA PHE A 174 -4.15 -0.33 13.30
C PHE A 174 -3.18 0.81 13.62
N MET A 175 -2.43 0.72 14.73
CA MET A 175 -1.47 1.75 15.10
C MET A 175 -0.37 1.91 14.05
N ASP A 176 0.16 0.82 13.52
CA ASP A 176 1.18 0.87 12.46
C ASP A 176 0.64 1.49 11.18
N TYR A 177 -0.57 1.12 10.79
CA TYR A 177 -1.21 1.65 9.59
C TYR A 177 -1.46 3.16 9.70
N ILE A 178 -2.15 3.59 10.77
CA ILE A 178 -2.49 5.00 10.98
C ILE A 178 -1.22 5.85 11.13
N ALA A 179 -0.28 5.41 11.96
CA ALA A 179 0.93 6.19 12.21
C ALA A 179 1.81 6.28 10.95
N TYR A 180 1.88 5.21 10.15
CA TYR A 180 2.67 5.20 8.92
C TYR A 180 2.04 6.04 7.80
N GLU A 181 0.76 5.85 7.49
CA GLU A 181 0.04 6.66 6.48
C GLU A 181 0.06 8.15 6.82
N ASN A 182 -0.13 8.48 8.11
CA ASN A 182 -0.03 9.86 8.61
C ASN A 182 1.38 10.44 8.47
N PHE A 183 2.41 9.63 8.77
CA PHE A 183 3.81 10.04 8.65
C PHE A 183 4.18 10.32 7.20
N ILE A 184 3.93 9.37 6.29
CA ILE A 184 4.28 9.51 4.88
C ILE A 184 3.42 10.56 4.18
N GLY A 185 2.24 10.89 4.71
CA GLY A 185 1.38 11.95 4.16
C GLY A 185 0.82 11.58 2.79
N ASN A 186 0.11 10.44 2.71
CA ASN A 186 -0.59 10.02 1.50
C ASN A 186 -1.87 10.83 1.30
N SER A 187 -1.99 11.55 0.18
CA SER A 187 -3.19 12.38 -0.10
C SER A 187 -4.37 11.60 -0.66
N ASP A 188 -4.16 10.37 -1.14
CA ASP A 188 -5.23 9.47 -1.60
C ASP A 188 -5.72 8.54 -0.47
N TRP A 189 -5.47 8.94 0.78
CA TRP A 189 -5.91 8.35 2.04
C TRP A 189 -6.33 9.52 2.96
N PRO A 190 -7.36 9.43 3.83
CA PRO A 190 -7.99 8.23 4.41
C PRO A 190 -9.33 7.83 3.78
N PHE A 191 -9.87 8.62 2.85
CA PHE A 191 -11.20 8.40 2.25
C PHE A 191 -11.17 7.43 1.06
N ASN A 192 -9.96 7.02 0.67
CA ASN A 192 -9.67 6.05 -0.38
C ASN A 192 -8.52 5.16 0.07
N ASN A 193 -8.27 4.08 -0.68
CA ASN A 193 -7.18 3.14 -0.47
C ASN A 193 -7.13 2.46 0.91
N VAL A 194 -8.26 2.42 1.63
CA VAL A 194 -8.36 1.65 2.89
C VAL A 194 -8.89 0.26 2.57
N GLN A 195 -8.15 -0.78 2.94
CA GLN A 195 -8.61 -2.18 2.89
C GLN A 195 -8.27 -2.85 4.22
N LEU A 196 -9.27 -3.45 4.85
CA LEU A 196 -9.09 -4.29 6.03
C LEU A 196 -9.46 -5.72 5.67
N TYR A 197 -8.89 -6.66 6.40
CA TYR A 197 -9.27 -8.06 6.29
C TYR A 197 -9.26 -8.74 7.66
N SER A 198 -10.02 -9.82 7.80
CA SER A 198 -9.91 -10.75 8.92
C SER A 198 -9.84 -12.20 8.41
N VAL A 199 -9.43 -13.11 9.29
CA VAL A 199 -9.44 -14.55 9.02
C VAL A 199 -10.40 -15.21 10.00
N ALA A 200 -11.46 -15.83 9.49
CA ALA A 200 -12.60 -16.32 10.25
C ALA A 200 -13.10 -15.22 11.21
N ASP A 201 -13.32 -15.56 12.48
CA ASP A 201 -13.75 -14.64 13.54
C ASP A 201 -12.56 -13.89 14.19
N GLY A 202 -11.39 -13.90 13.55
CA GLY A 202 -10.21 -13.19 13.99
C GLY A 202 -10.35 -11.67 13.87
N ARG A 203 -9.37 -10.96 14.43
CA ARG A 203 -9.34 -9.50 14.40
C ARG A 203 -9.09 -8.96 13.00
N PHE A 204 -9.67 -7.81 12.69
CA PHE A 204 -9.42 -7.07 11.47
C PHE A 204 -8.04 -6.41 11.52
N ARG A 205 -7.28 -6.62 10.44
CA ARG A 205 -5.94 -6.09 10.20
C ARG A 205 -5.93 -5.25 8.92
N PHE A 206 -4.96 -4.36 8.80
CA PHE A 206 -4.88 -3.39 7.71
C PHE A 206 -3.92 -3.83 6.62
N PHE A 207 -4.34 -3.61 5.37
CA PHE A 207 -3.52 -3.88 4.19
C PHE A 207 -3.02 -2.56 3.60
N LEU A 208 -1.70 -2.35 3.56
CA LEU A 208 -1.05 -1.16 3.01
C LEU A 208 -0.81 -1.28 1.50
N TYR A 209 -1.27 -0.29 0.72
CA TYR A 209 -1.10 -0.25 -0.75
C TYR A 209 -1.37 1.15 -1.32
N ASP A 210 -0.99 1.37 -2.59
CA ASP A 210 -1.22 2.63 -3.33
C ASP A 210 -0.56 3.84 -2.66
N LEU A 211 0.78 3.83 -2.60
CA LEU A 211 1.56 4.88 -1.96
C LEU A 211 2.18 5.86 -2.97
N ASP A 212 1.67 5.91 -4.21
CA ASP A 212 2.18 6.84 -5.24
C ASP A 212 1.86 8.31 -4.94
N PHE A 213 0.89 8.58 -4.07
CA PHE A 213 0.61 9.89 -3.49
C PHE A 213 1.22 10.13 -2.09
N ALA A 214 2.15 9.30 -1.62
CA ALA A 214 2.89 9.60 -0.40
C ALA A 214 3.68 10.92 -0.55
N GLY A 215 3.83 11.69 0.52
CA GLY A 215 4.58 12.94 0.54
C GLY A 215 3.87 14.14 -0.08
N THR A 216 2.58 14.02 -0.46
CA THR A 216 1.81 15.10 -1.09
C THR A 216 0.70 15.67 -0.22
N ARG A 217 0.49 15.11 0.98
CA ARG A 217 -0.48 15.64 1.96
C ARG A 217 0.21 16.48 3.03
N ASP A 218 -0.28 17.70 3.21
CA ASP A 218 0.25 18.64 4.21
C ASP A 218 -0.34 18.43 5.62
N LEU A 219 -1.61 18.02 5.69
CA LEU A 219 -2.35 17.85 6.95
C LEU A 219 -2.07 16.49 7.61
N PHE A 220 -2.04 16.49 8.94
CA PHE A 220 -2.07 15.25 9.73
C PHE A 220 -3.49 14.72 9.86
N PHE A 221 -3.63 13.39 9.94
CA PHE A 221 -4.92 12.71 9.93
C PHE A 221 -5.90 13.23 10.99
N ALA A 222 -5.43 13.49 12.20
CA ALA A 222 -6.26 14.01 13.29
C ALA A 222 -6.73 15.47 13.07
N GLU A 223 -6.01 16.22 12.24
CA GLU A 223 -6.25 17.64 11.93
C GLU A 223 -7.02 17.84 10.62
N ASP A 224 -7.31 16.77 9.88
CA ASP A 224 -8.05 16.88 8.62
C ASP A 224 -9.45 17.49 8.86
N HIS A 225 -9.84 18.35 7.92
CA HIS A 225 -11.10 19.06 7.92
C HIS A 225 -12.30 18.13 7.63
N ASN A 226 -12.08 17.02 6.93
CA ASN A 226 -13.15 16.06 6.66
C ASN A 226 -13.19 14.94 7.73
N LYS A 227 -14.06 15.15 8.72
CA LYS A 227 -14.18 14.33 9.93
C LYS A 227 -15.32 13.29 9.87
N GLN A 228 -15.66 12.79 8.68
CA GLN A 228 -16.91 12.03 8.47
C GLN A 228 -16.75 10.64 7.82
N GLY A 229 -15.53 10.11 7.68
CA GLY A 229 -15.27 8.79 7.07
C GLY A 229 -15.17 7.62 8.06
N PHE A 230 -15.31 6.39 7.57
CA PHE A 230 -15.25 5.14 8.31
C PHE A 230 -13.99 5.03 9.15
N LEU A 231 -12.83 5.28 8.54
CA LEU A 231 -11.55 5.22 9.24
C LEU A 231 -11.44 6.31 10.32
N TYR A 232 -12.04 7.48 10.07
CA TYR A 232 -12.05 8.57 11.03
C TYR A 232 -12.94 8.27 12.23
N HIS A 233 -14.15 7.74 12.04
CA HIS A 233 -15.02 7.31 13.14
C HIS A 233 -14.38 6.19 13.97
N MET A 234 -13.74 5.21 13.32
CA MET A 234 -12.98 4.17 14.01
C MET A 234 -11.85 4.78 14.85
N TYR A 235 -11.06 5.69 14.27
CA TYR A 235 -10.01 6.40 14.98
C TYR A 235 -10.54 7.18 16.18
N GLN A 236 -11.61 7.97 16.01
CA GLN A 236 -12.20 8.75 17.10
C GLN A 236 -12.70 7.90 18.25
N ALA A 237 -13.34 6.77 17.96
CA ALA A 237 -13.83 5.84 18.96
C ALA A 237 -12.66 5.20 19.74
N LEU A 238 -11.61 4.73 19.05
CA LEU A 238 -10.43 4.17 19.70
C LEU A 238 -9.66 5.20 20.52
N MET A 239 -9.59 6.46 20.08
CA MET A 239 -8.93 7.55 20.84
C MET A 239 -9.65 7.92 22.15
N GLN A 240 -10.87 7.43 22.38
CA GLN A 240 -11.53 7.55 23.70
C GLN A 240 -10.89 6.66 24.75
N ASP A 241 -10.21 5.59 24.34
CA ASP A 241 -9.44 4.74 25.26
C ASP A 241 -8.07 5.38 25.57
N PRO A 242 -7.78 5.73 26.83
CA PRO A 242 -6.55 6.43 27.19
C PRO A 242 -5.29 5.60 26.93
N GLU A 243 -5.36 4.28 27.08
CA GLU A 243 -4.23 3.39 26.85
C GLU A 243 -3.88 3.34 25.36
N PHE A 244 -4.88 3.17 24.50
CA PHE A 244 -4.74 3.23 23.05
C PHE A 244 -4.14 4.57 22.61
N SER A 245 -4.72 5.69 23.08
CA SER A 245 -4.26 7.04 22.73
C SER A 245 -2.78 7.25 23.05
N GLN A 246 -2.35 6.83 24.25
CA GLN A 246 -0.94 6.92 24.66
C GLN A 246 -0.03 6.04 23.80
N LYS A 247 -0.45 4.79 23.51
CA LYS A 247 0.32 3.88 22.64
C LYS A 247 0.46 4.43 21.23
N LEU A 248 -0.59 5.01 20.65
CA LEU A 248 -0.51 5.59 19.31
C LEU A 248 0.42 6.80 19.26
N ILE A 249 0.40 7.68 20.28
CA ILE A 249 1.36 8.79 20.37
C ILE A 249 2.79 8.25 20.42
N GLN A 250 3.06 7.25 21.24
CA GLN A 250 4.38 6.64 21.32
C GLN A 250 4.78 6.00 19.98
N ARG A 251 3.84 5.31 19.32
CA ARG A 251 4.09 4.67 18.03
C ARG A 251 4.40 5.68 16.91
N ASN A 252 3.72 6.82 16.87
CA ASN A 252 4.03 7.93 15.97
C ASN A 252 5.49 8.39 16.12
N LYS A 253 5.99 8.52 17.37
CA LYS A 253 7.39 8.88 17.64
C LYS A 253 8.37 7.78 17.19
N GLU A 254 8.04 6.52 17.42
CA GLU A 254 8.85 5.39 16.96
C GLU A 254 8.98 5.35 15.44
N ILE A 255 7.88 5.58 14.71
CA ILE A 255 7.91 5.67 13.25
C ILE A 255 8.84 6.79 12.79
N TYR A 256 8.74 7.98 13.38
CA TYR A 256 9.65 9.09 13.06
C TYR A 256 11.12 8.73 13.26
N HIS A 257 11.47 8.04 14.36
CA HIS A 257 12.86 7.66 14.62
C HIS A 257 13.37 6.53 13.70
N LYS A 258 12.51 5.60 13.29
CA LYS A 258 12.89 4.51 12.37
C LYS A 258 13.01 4.99 10.91
N ALA A 259 12.13 5.88 10.48
CA ALA A 259 12.00 6.30 9.09
C ALA A 259 12.96 7.43 8.69
N THR A 260 14.25 7.33 9.01
CA THR A 260 15.21 8.43 8.80
C THR A 260 15.37 8.82 7.33
N TYR A 261 15.88 10.03 7.08
CA TYR A 261 16.16 10.50 5.73
C TYR A 261 17.18 9.59 5.05
N GLU A 262 18.25 9.23 5.75
CA GLU A 262 19.35 8.39 5.24
C GLU A 262 18.85 6.99 4.87
N ASN A 263 17.95 6.40 5.66
CA ASN A 263 17.35 5.11 5.36
C ASN A 263 16.49 5.19 4.10
N PHE A 264 15.67 6.22 3.97
CA PHE A 264 14.81 6.37 2.80
C PHE A 264 15.59 6.75 1.53
N GLU A 265 16.62 7.58 1.67
CA GLU A 265 17.54 7.92 0.58
C GLU A 265 18.28 6.68 0.07
N ALA A 266 18.76 5.81 0.98
CA ALA A 266 19.36 4.53 0.58
C ALA A 266 18.38 3.66 -0.21
N ILE A 267 17.13 3.53 0.25
CA ILE A 267 16.07 2.79 -0.47
C ILE A 267 15.83 3.39 -1.86
N ILE A 268 15.71 4.71 -1.95
CA ILE A 268 15.46 5.42 -3.22
C ILE A 268 16.62 5.19 -4.19
N ASN A 269 17.86 5.34 -3.73
CA ASN A 269 19.06 5.13 -4.54
C ASN A 269 19.15 3.68 -5.02
N ASP A 270 18.93 2.70 -4.14
CA ASP A 270 18.94 1.29 -4.52
C ASP A 270 17.86 0.97 -5.55
N ASN A 271 16.64 1.50 -5.38
CA ASN A 271 15.55 1.31 -6.31
C ASN A 271 15.81 2.00 -7.66
N ALA A 272 16.37 3.22 -7.66
CA ALA A 272 16.73 3.94 -8.88
C ALA A 272 17.84 3.22 -9.65
N ASN A 273 18.90 2.79 -8.96
CA ASN A 273 20.03 2.07 -9.55
C ASN A 273 19.61 0.77 -10.25
N ARG A 274 18.60 0.06 -9.72
CA ARG A 274 18.09 -1.18 -10.33
C ARG A 274 17.41 -0.98 -11.69
N ILE A 275 16.93 0.23 -11.99
CA ILE A 275 16.20 0.51 -13.23
C ILE A 275 16.85 1.60 -14.10
N GLU A 276 18.00 2.12 -13.68
CA GLU A 276 18.65 3.28 -14.28
C GLU A 276 19.00 3.07 -15.76
N ASN A 277 19.38 1.84 -16.14
CA ASN A 277 19.71 1.52 -17.52
C ASN A 277 18.48 1.17 -18.35
N GLU A 278 17.42 0.68 -17.71
CA GLU A 278 16.20 0.17 -18.35
C GLU A 278 15.17 1.28 -18.56
N ILE A 279 15.15 2.30 -17.70
CA ILE A 279 14.20 3.42 -17.76
C ILE A 279 14.31 4.18 -19.09
N VAL A 280 15.49 4.19 -19.72
CA VAL A 280 15.71 4.85 -21.02
C VAL A 280 14.85 4.24 -22.13
N TYR A 281 14.51 2.95 -22.08
CA TYR A 281 13.62 2.30 -23.04
C TYR A 281 12.17 2.75 -22.84
N ASN A 282 11.74 2.90 -21.59
CA ASN A 282 10.43 3.49 -21.27
C ASN A 282 10.35 4.95 -21.75
N ILE A 283 11.38 5.76 -21.48
CA ILE A 283 11.47 7.14 -21.94
C ILE A 283 11.42 7.21 -23.47
N SER A 284 12.21 6.39 -24.17
CA SER A 284 12.24 6.37 -25.64
C SER A 284 10.87 6.05 -26.23
N LYS A 285 10.18 5.03 -25.69
CA LYS A 285 8.90 4.57 -26.23
C LYS A 285 7.71 5.44 -25.83
N TYR A 286 7.67 5.89 -24.57
CA TYR A 286 6.50 6.55 -23.99
C TYR A 286 6.67 8.05 -23.79
N GLN A 287 7.90 8.56 -23.87
CA GLN A 287 8.25 9.95 -23.56
C GLN A 287 7.90 10.33 -22.11
N VAL A 288 7.98 9.33 -21.21
CA VAL A 288 7.61 9.45 -19.80
C VAL A 288 8.61 8.70 -18.91
N PRO A 289 9.32 9.39 -17.99
CA PRO A 289 9.51 10.85 -17.97
C PRO A 289 10.07 11.38 -19.30
N SER A 290 10.03 12.69 -19.54
CA SER A 290 10.43 13.24 -20.85
C SER A 290 11.93 13.09 -21.15
N SER A 291 12.75 12.87 -20.13
CA SER A 291 14.18 12.58 -20.26
C SER A 291 14.74 11.96 -18.98
N ARG A 292 15.96 11.40 -19.05
CA ARG A 292 16.67 10.89 -17.87
C ARG A 292 16.96 11.98 -16.84
N VAL A 293 17.23 13.21 -17.29
CA VAL A 293 17.44 14.37 -16.39
C VAL A 293 16.16 14.69 -15.62
N VAL A 294 15.00 14.69 -16.29
CA VAL A 294 13.71 14.89 -15.63
C VAL A 294 13.41 13.75 -14.66
N TRP A 295 13.74 12.51 -15.01
CA TRP A 295 13.59 11.37 -14.11
C TRP A 295 14.40 11.53 -12.80
N TYR A 296 15.68 11.92 -12.86
CA TYR A 296 16.44 12.23 -11.63
C TYR A 296 15.82 13.38 -10.84
N TYR A 297 15.33 14.41 -11.52
CA TYR A 297 14.65 15.51 -10.84
C TYR A 297 13.37 15.07 -10.11
N GLU A 298 12.60 14.13 -10.68
CA GLU A 298 11.44 13.53 -9.99
C GLU A 298 11.86 12.64 -8.82
N ILE A 299 13.00 11.95 -8.88
CA ILE A 299 13.58 11.23 -7.74
C ILE A 299 13.93 12.21 -6.60
N GLU A 300 14.64 13.30 -6.92
CA GLU A 300 14.99 14.34 -5.94
C GLU A 300 13.74 14.98 -5.32
N LYS A 301 12.66 15.17 -6.08
CA LYS A 301 11.38 15.64 -5.54
C LYS A 301 10.82 14.68 -4.49
N VAL A 302 10.90 13.36 -4.71
CA VAL A 302 10.44 12.37 -3.73
C VAL A 302 11.23 12.47 -2.42
N LEU A 303 12.55 12.63 -2.49
CA LEU A 303 13.41 12.83 -1.31
C LEU A 303 13.07 14.14 -0.58
N ASN A 304 12.90 15.24 -1.32
CA ASN A 304 12.54 16.53 -0.75
C ASN A 304 11.14 16.51 -0.10
N GLN A 305 10.17 15.81 -0.70
CA GLN A 305 8.84 15.60 -0.11
C GLN A 305 8.95 14.83 1.19
N PHE A 306 9.73 13.75 1.21
CA PHE A 306 9.96 12.95 2.41
C PHE A 306 10.60 13.77 3.54
N GLN A 307 11.67 14.51 3.24
CA GLN A 307 12.32 15.40 4.21
C GLN A 307 11.36 16.46 4.73
N SER A 308 10.56 17.07 3.85
CA SER A 308 9.57 18.08 4.23
C SER A 308 8.52 17.49 5.17
N ARG A 309 8.01 16.29 4.87
CA ARG A 309 7.10 15.55 5.76
C ARG A 309 7.74 15.25 7.11
N ARG A 310 8.99 14.76 7.14
CA ARG A 310 9.73 14.52 8.39
C ARG A 310 9.84 15.78 9.25
N SER A 311 10.24 16.90 8.65
CA SER A 311 10.37 18.17 9.37
C SER A 311 9.03 18.68 9.92
N ALA A 312 7.94 18.58 9.15
CA ALA A 312 6.60 18.92 9.62
C ALA A 312 6.16 18.00 10.76
N TYR A 313 6.41 16.70 10.64
CA TYR A 313 6.06 15.69 11.63
C TYR A 313 6.81 15.91 12.95
N ALA A 314 8.11 16.21 12.90
CA ALA A 314 8.92 16.53 14.08
C ALA A 314 8.36 17.73 14.84
N LYS A 315 7.97 18.79 14.11
CA LYS A 315 7.35 19.98 14.70
C LYS A 315 5.99 19.67 15.34
N HIS A 316 5.16 18.86 14.70
CA HIS A 316 3.83 18.52 15.21
C HIS A 316 3.90 17.66 16.48
N TYR A 317 4.84 16.70 16.55
CA TYR A 317 4.98 15.80 17.70
C TYR A 317 6.03 16.22 18.74
N ASN A 318 6.63 17.41 18.58
CA ASN A 318 7.71 17.95 19.43
C ASN A 318 8.90 16.97 19.58
N LEU A 319 9.48 16.56 18.46
CA LEU A 319 10.58 15.59 18.35
C LEU A 319 11.93 16.20 17.98
#